data_AF-D0SGG2-F1
#
_entry.id   AF-D0SGG2-F1
#
_cell.length_a   1.000
_cell.length_b   1.000
_cell.length_c   1.000
_cell.angle_alpha   90.00
_cell.angle_beta   90.00
_cell.angle_gamma   90.00
#
_symmetry.space_group_name_H-M   'P 1'
#
loop_
_entity.id
_entity.type
_entity.pdbx_description
1 polymer ?
#
loop_
_entity_poly.entity_id
_entity_poly.type
_entity_poly.pdbx_seq_one_letter_code
_entity_poly.pdbx_strand_id
1 'polypeptide(L)'
;MRQSLLFALLCFLGLILYQNMQQPQLRLNPLLDRLTHPFDQRIRYRIAEVDPRFGLSEHELKYISQQATDIWKQGLGQDYFVYDPNAQLSIRLIYDQRQDESLQRRDQLSKLTQNEHGLNQKNNELKAMQQNLARHSGALDVQNRVYKTLAKTIMP
;
A
#
# COMPACT_ATOMS: atom_id res chain seq x y z
N MET A 1 45.02 -9.11 -41.69
CA MET A 1 43.88 -8.30 -41.20
C MET A 1 42.58 -9.10 -41.16
N ARG A 2 42.08 -9.67 -42.27
CA ARG A 2 40.81 -10.43 -42.30
C ARG A 2 40.73 -11.59 -41.29
N GLN A 3 41.77 -12.41 -41.19
CA GLN A 3 41.78 -13.58 -40.29
C GLN A 3 41.83 -13.19 -38.81
N SER A 4 42.57 -12.11 -38.49
CA SER A 4 42.64 -11.57 -37.13
C SER A 4 41.29 -11.03 -36.66
N LEU A 5 40.52 -10.41 -37.56
CA LEU A 5 39.16 -9.95 -37.27
C LEU A 5 38.20 -11.12 -37.02
N LEU A 6 38.29 -12.19 -37.82
CA LEU A 6 37.49 -13.40 -37.62
C LEU A 6 37.80 -14.09 -36.29
N PHE A 7 39.08 -14.15 -35.90
CA PHE A 7 39.48 -14.70 -34.61
C PHE A 7 38.96 -13.85 -33.44
N ALA A 8 39.08 -12.52 -33.52
CA ALA A 8 38.54 -11.62 -32.51
C ALA A 8 37.01 -11.75 -32.38
N LEU A 9 36.29 -11.88 -33.50
CA LEU A 9 34.85 -12.12 -33.52
C LEU A 9 34.50 -13.45 -32.84
N LEU A 10 35.22 -14.53 -33.13
CA LEU A 10 35.01 -15.84 -32.52
C LEU A 10 35.25 -15.81 -31.00
N CYS A 11 36.34 -15.16 -30.56
CA CYS A 11 36.60 -14.97 -29.13
C CYS A 11 35.47 -14.18 -28.46
N PHE A 12 35.00 -13.10 -29.09
CA PHE A 12 33.89 -12.29 -28.58
C PHE A 12 32.59 -13.11 -28.47
N LEU A 13 32.27 -13.89 -29.50
CA LEU A 13 31.11 -14.77 -29.51
C LEU A 13 31.21 -15.84 -28.41
N GLY A 14 32.38 -16.46 -28.26
CA GLY A 14 32.66 -17.43 -27.19
C GLY A 14 32.50 -16.83 -25.80
N LEU A 15 32.94 -15.58 -25.60
CA LEU A 15 32.83 -14.85 -24.35
C LEU A 15 31.34 -14.56 -24.02
N ILE A 16 30.54 -14.14 -25.01
CA ILE A 16 29.08 -13.96 -24.85
C ILE A 16 28.39 -15.28 -24.50
N LEU A 17 28.76 -16.39 -25.16
CA LEU A 17 28.19 -17.72 -24.87
C LEU A 17 28.52 -18.16 -23.45
N TYR A 18 29.77 -17.98 -23.01
CA TYR A 18 30.19 -18.30 -21.64
C TYR A 18 29.42 -17.48 -20.60
N GLN A 19 29.31 -16.16 -20.80
CA GLN A 19 28.53 -15.30 -19.91
C GLN A 19 27.05 -15.73 -19.85
N ASN A 20 26.44 -16.10 -20.97
CA ASN A 20 25.06 -16.57 -21.03
C ASN A 20 24.81 -17.90 -20.30
N MET A 21 25.85 -18.70 -20.08
CA MET A 21 25.78 -19.93 -19.29
C MET A 21 25.93 -19.64 -17.79
N GLN A 22 26.85 -18.76 -17.41
CA GLN A 22 27.09 -18.43 -16.00
C GLN A 22 26.05 -17.48 -15.41
N GLN A 23 25.57 -16.52 -16.20
CA GLN A 23 24.67 -15.45 -15.77
C GLN A 23 23.43 -15.42 -16.68
N PRO A 24 22.52 -16.41 -16.59
CA PRO A 24 21.37 -16.52 -17.47
C PRO A 24 20.44 -15.28 -17.42
N GLN A 25 20.44 -14.55 -16.31
CA GLN A 25 19.67 -13.32 -16.13
C GLN A 25 20.09 -12.17 -17.05
N LEU A 26 21.32 -12.15 -17.57
CA LEU A 26 21.78 -11.11 -18.50
C LEU A 26 21.09 -11.17 -19.86
N ARG A 27 20.34 -12.25 -20.14
CA ARG A 27 19.48 -12.33 -21.34
C ARG A 27 18.35 -11.30 -21.32
N LEU A 28 18.01 -10.74 -20.15
CA LEU A 28 17.00 -9.70 -19.98
C LEU A 28 17.53 -8.29 -20.33
N ASN A 29 18.84 -8.14 -20.51
CA ASN A 29 19.42 -6.87 -20.93
C ASN A 29 19.26 -6.68 -22.45
N PRO A 30 19.01 -5.46 -22.93
CA PRO A 30 18.97 -5.18 -24.37
C PRO A 30 20.26 -5.62 -25.08
N LEU A 31 20.13 -6.16 -26.31
CA LEU A 31 21.28 -6.63 -27.08
C LEU A 31 22.32 -5.54 -27.30
N LEU A 32 21.89 -4.32 -27.61
CA LEU A 32 22.79 -3.18 -27.80
C LEU A 32 23.57 -2.85 -26.52
N ASP A 33 22.90 -2.85 -25.37
CA ASP A 33 23.56 -2.60 -24.08
C ASP A 33 24.63 -3.66 -23.78
N ARG A 34 24.38 -4.92 -24.11
CA ARG A 34 25.37 -6.01 -23.97
C ARG A 34 26.56 -5.87 -24.91
N LEU A 35 26.39 -5.26 -26.07
CA LEU A 35 27.48 -5.00 -27.02
C LEU A 35 28.34 -3.81 -26.58
N THR A 36 27.73 -2.77 -26.01
CA THR A 36 28.43 -1.58 -25.52
C THR A 36 29.05 -1.78 -24.14
N HIS A 37 28.44 -2.62 -23.31
CA HIS A 37 28.87 -2.92 -21.93
C HIS A 37 29.10 -4.44 -21.75
N PRO A 38 30.07 -5.04 -22.48
CA PRO A 38 30.24 -6.50 -22.55
C PRO A 38 30.71 -7.15 -21.24
N PHE A 39 31.16 -6.35 -20.26
CA PHE A 39 31.60 -6.84 -18.95
C PHE A 39 30.65 -6.42 -17.81
N ASP A 40 29.59 -5.66 -18.11
CA ASP A 40 28.61 -5.26 -17.10
C ASP A 40 27.61 -6.41 -16.88
N GLN A 41 27.57 -6.91 -15.66
CA GLN A 41 26.72 -8.02 -15.24
C GLN A 41 25.47 -7.56 -14.47
N ARG A 42 25.19 -6.26 -14.45
CA ARG A 42 23.99 -5.72 -13.80
C ARG A 42 22.78 -5.89 -14.70
N ILE A 43 21.65 -6.22 -14.09
CA ILE A 43 20.38 -6.38 -14.77
C ILE A 43 19.78 -5.00 -15.05
N ARG A 44 19.37 -4.77 -16.30
CA ARG A 44 18.62 -3.58 -16.68
C ARG A 44 17.15 -3.77 -16.36
N TYR A 45 16.52 -2.77 -15.76
CA TYR A 45 15.08 -2.77 -15.52
C TYR A 45 14.43 -1.43 -15.89
N ARG A 46 13.14 -1.48 -16.18
CA ARG A 46 12.29 -0.30 -16.36
C ARG A 46 10.98 -0.42 -15.61
N ILE A 47 10.30 0.71 -15.46
CA ILE A 47 8.92 0.74 -15.01
C ILE A 47 8.03 0.60 -16.27
N ALA A 48 7.04 -0.29 -16.22
CA ALA A 48 5.98 -0.34 -17.21
C ALA A 48 4.90 0.70 -16.86
N GLU A 49 3.95 0.93 -17.76
CA GLU A 49 2.80 1.80 -17.47
C GLU A 49 2.14 1.43 -16.13
N VAL A 50 1.92 2.46 -15.31
CA VAL A 50 1.36 2.32 -13.97
C VAL A 50 -0.14 2.60 -14.03
N ASP A 51 -0.93 1.65 -13.58
CA ASP A 51 -2.38 1.80 -13.53
C ASP A 51 -2.77 2.90 -12.49
N PRO A 52 -3.51 3.94 -12.89
CA PRO A 52 -3.90 5.03 -12.00
C PRO A 52 -4.67 4.59 -10.75
N ARG A 53 -5.31 3.41 -10.77
CA ARG A 53 -6.04 2.85 -9.60
C ARG A 53 -5.13 2.59 -8.40
N PHE A 54 -3.82 2.47 -8.60
CA PHE A 54 -2.87 2.40 -7.51
C PHE A 54 -2.64 3.73 -6.78
N GLY A 55 -3.08 4.86 -7.36
CA GLY A 55 -2.81 6.19 -6.81
C GLY A 55 -1.32 6.53 -6.77
N LEU A 56 -0.52 5.92 -7.66
CA LEU A 56 0.93 6.09 -7.76
C LEU A 56 1.29 6.57 -9.17
N SER A 57 2.22 7.53 -9.24
CA SER A 57 2.85 7.92 -10.50
C SER A 57 3.99 6.97 -10.88
N GLU A 58 4.34 6.96 -12.17
CA GLU A 58 5.52 6.23 -12.67
C GLU A 58 6.81 6.69 -11.98
N HIS A 59 6.92 7.99 -11.71
CA HIS A 59 8.07 8.56 -11.01
C HIS A 59 8.20 8.04 -9.58
N GLU A 60 7.10 8.01 -8.82
CA GLU A 60 7.09 7.46 -7.46
C GLU A 60 7.43 5.97 -7.48
N LEU A 61 6.87 5.20 -8.41
CA LEU A 61 7.19 3.78 -8.52
C LEU A 61 8.66 3.55 -8.90
N LYS A 62 9.22 4.37 -9.77
CA LYS A 62 10.66 4.34 -10.09
C LYS A 62 11.50 4.61 -8.83
N TYR A 63 11.15 5.64 -8.06
CA TYR A 63 11.85 5.99 -6.83
C TYR A 63 11.79 4.87 -5.79
N ILE A 64 10.61 4.26 -5.60
CA ILE A 64 10.43 3.11 -4.69
C ILE A 64 11.24 1.90 -5.19
N SER A 65 11.24 1.66 -6.50
CA SER A 65 12.02 0.56 -7.10
C SER A 65 13.52 0.76 -6.89
N GLN A 66 14.02 1.99 -7.04
CA GLN A 66 15.42 2.32 -6.76
C GLN A 66 15.79 2.07 -5.28
N GLN A 67 14.93 2.48 -4.35
CA GLN A 67 15.12 2.15 -2.93
C GLN A 67 15.15 0.64 -2.69
N ALA A 68 14.26 -0.12 -3.34
CA ALA A 68 14.27 -1.57 -3.25
C ALA A 68 15.58 -2.17 -3.79
N THR A 69 16.13 -1.64 -4.91
CA THR A 69 17.44 -2.06 -5.42
C THR A 69 18.59 -1.72 -4.47
N ASP A 70 18.50 -0.61 -3.76
CA ASP A 70 19.50 -0.22 -2.77
C ASP A 70 19.55 -1.17 -1.56
N ILE A 71 18.41 -1.75 -1.16
CA ILE A 71 18.37 -2.80 -0.13
C ILE A 71 19.20 -4.01 -0.57
N TRP A 72 19.04 -4.48 -1.81
CA TRP A 72 19.82 -5.59 -2.35
C TRP A 72 21.30 -5.25 -2.45
N LYS A 73 21.63 -4.01 -2.87
CA LYS A 73 23.00 -3.53 -2.92
C LYS A 73 23.66 -3.53 -1.54
N GLN A 74 22.95 -3.07 -0.51
CA GLN A 74 23.45 -3.09 0.86
C GLN A 74 23.64 -4.53 1.36
N GLY A 75 22.71 -5.43 1.07
CA GLY A 75 22.77 -6.83 1.51
C GLY A 75 23.83 -7.67 0.80
N LEU A 76 24.12 -7.38 -0.47
CA LEU A 76 25.03 -8.18 -1.31
C LEU A 76 26.39 -7.50 -1.57
N GLY A 77 26.56 -6.26 -1.12
CA GLY A 77 27.81 -5.49 -1.24
C GLY A 77 28.15 -5.04 -2.66
N GLN A 78 27.25 -5.22 -3.62
CA GLN A 78 27.46 -4.82 -5.01
C GLN A 78 26.14 -4.37 -5.66
N ASP A 79 26.25 -3.47 -6.62
CA ASP A 79 25.11 -3.03 -7.42
C ASP A 79 24.76 -4.09 -8.46
N TYR A 80 23.51 -4.56 -8.47
CA TYR A 80 23.01 -5.59 -9.38
C TYR A 80 21.98 -5.07 -10.39
N PHE A 81 21.45 -3.86 -10.20
CA PHE A 81 20.28 -3.38 -10.93
C PHE A 81 20.49 -1.96 -11.41
N VAL A 82 20.22 -1.72 -12.70
CA VAL A 82 20.34 -0.40 -13.30
C VAL A 82 19.05 -0.06 -14.02
N TYR A 83 18.54 1.16 -13.75
CA TYR A 83 17.40 1.68 -14.48
C TYR A 83 17.79 2.00 -15.93
N ASP A 84 17.08 1.44 -16.88
CA ASP A 84 17.21 1.72 -18.31
C ASP A 84 15.80 1.76 -18.92
N PRO A 85 15.33 2.88 -19.49
CA PRO A 85 13.99 2.98 -20.07
C PRO A 85 13.75 1.97 -21.21
N ASN A 86 14.81 1.45 -21.84
CA ASN A 86 14.73 0.48 -22.93
C ASN A 86 14.91 -0.98 -22.47
N ALA A 87 14.97 -1.23 -21.17
CA ALA A 87 15.17 -2.57 -20.61
C ALA A 87 14.05 -3.55 -21.02
N GLN A 88 14.41 -4.82 -21.19
CA GLN A 88 13.40 -5.87 -21.46
C GLN A 88 12.68 -6.29 -20.18
N LEU A 89 13.40 -6.34 -19.04
CA LEU A 89 12.78 -6.57 -17.74
C LEU A 89 11.97 -5.34 -17.32
N SER A 90 10.65 -5.50 -17.28
CA SER A 90 9.73 -4.45 -16.89
C SER A 90 9.02 -4.77 -15.58
N ILE A 91 9.05 -3.83 -14.63
CA ILE A 91 8.24 -3.87 -13.41
C ILE A 91 6.84 -3.38 -13.78
N ARG A 92 5.85 -4.28 -13.71
CA ARG A 92 4.44 -3.96 -13.98
C ARG A 92 3.62 -4.22 -12.72
N LEU A 93 2.86 -3.21 -12.29
CA LEU A 93 1.84 -3.38 -11.27
C LEU A 93 0.55 -3.86 -11.92
N ILE A 94 0.03 -5.01 -11.46
CA ILE A 94 -1.22 -5.58 -11.95
C ILE A 94 -2.22 -5.48 -10.81
N TYR A 95 -3.27 -4.69 -11.04
CA TYR A 95 -4.35 -4.53 -10.09
C TYR A 95 -5.29 -5.74 -10.19
N ASP A 96 -5.42 -6.52 -9.12
CA ASP A 96 -6.27 -7.71 -9.07
C ASP A 96 -7.60 -7.44 -8.35
N GLN A 97 -8.58 -8.31 -8.56
CA GLN A 97 -9.90 -8.21 -7.92
C GLN A 97 -9.81 -8.22 -6.39
N ARG A 98 -8.82 -8.93 -5.82
CA ARG A 98 -8.66 -9.02 -4.36
C ARG A 98 -8.27 -7.68 -3.74
N GLN A 99 -7.50 -6.86 -4.45
CA GLN A 99 -7.19 -5.50 -4.02
C GLN A 99 -8.45 -4.63 -3.97
N ASP A 100 -9.32 -4.72 -4.98
CA ASP A 100 -10.59 -3.99 -5.01
C ASP A 100 -11.51 -4.42 -3.85
N GLU A 101 -11.72 -5.72 -3.68
CA GLU A 101 -12.55 -6.28 -2.60
C GLU A 101 -12.03 -5.90 -1.22
N SER A 102 -10.71 -5.85 -1.03
CA SER A 102 -10.09 -5.44 0.23
C SER A 102 -10.35 -3.97 0.54
N LEU A 103 -10.22 -3.09 -0.46
CA LEU A 103 -10.52 -1.66 -0.31
C LEU A 103 -12.00 -1.43 0.02
N GLN A 104 -12.90 -2.09 -0.71
CA GLN A 104 -14.34 -2.01 -0.47
C GLN A 104 -14.70 -2.51 0.94
N ARG A 105 -14.12 -3.64 1.36
CA ARG A 105 -14.31 -4.18 2.72
C ARG A 105 -13.83 -3.21 3.79
N ARG A 106 -12.70 -2.54 3.57
CA ARG A 106 -12.14 -1.57 4.52
C ARG A 106 -13.03 -0.34 4.66
N ASP A 107 -13.59 0.15 3.55
CA ASP A 107 -14.58 1.24 3.57
C ASP A 107 -15.87 0.83 4.29
N GLN A 108 -16.40 -0.36 4.00
CA GLN A 108 -17.57 -0.91 4.70
C GLN A 108 -17.33 -1.04 6.20
N LEU A 109 -16.19 -1.56 6.61
CA LEU A 109 -15.82 -1.67 8.04
C LEU A 109 -15.74 -0.30 8.70
N SER A 110 -15.15 0.71 8.04
CA SER A 110 -15.09 2.07 8.56
C SER A 110 -16.48 2.65 8.82
N LYS A 111 -17.42 2.46 7.88
CA LYS A 111 -18.83 2.87 8.03
C LYS A 111 -19.53 2.15 9.18
N LEU A 112 -19.31 0.85 9.33
CA LEU A 112 -19.86 0.08 10.45
C LEU A 112 -19.33 0.61 11.79
N THR A 113 -18.03 0.86 11.91
CA THR A 113 -17.42 1.43 13.13
C THR A 113 -17.99 2.81 13.47
N GLN A 114 -18.19 3.67 12.47
CA GLN A 114 -18.84 4.98 12.68
C GLN A 114 -20.28 4.84 13.17
N ASN A 115 -21.05 3.90 12.61
CA ASN A 115 -22.41 3.63 13.04
C ASN A 115 -22.46 3.11 14.48
N GLU A 116 -21.58 2.19 14.85
CA GLU A 116 -21.44 1.70 16.23
C GLU A 116 -21.16 2.84 17.21
N HIS A 117 -20.27 3.78 16.86
CA HIS A 117 -20.03 4.96 17.69
C HIS A 117 -21.29 5.83 17.84
N GLY A 118 -22.01 6.09 16.74
CA GLY A 118 -23.25 6.87 16.78
C GLY A 118 -24.37 6.19 17.59
N LEU A 119 -24.49 4.86 17.49
CA LEU A 119 -25.44 4.08 18.29
C LEU A 119 -25.09 4.13 19.77
N ASN A 120 -23.81 4.00 20.11
CA ASN A 120 -23.34 4.11 21.50
C ASN A 120 -23.60 5.50 22.09
N GLN A 121 -23.39 6.57 21.31
CA GLN A 121 -23.72 7.94 21.73
C GLN A 121 -25.21 8.10 22.02
N LYS A 122 -26.08 7.70 21.08
CA LYS A 122 -27.54 7.73 21.27
C LYS A 122 -27.98 6.93 22.49
N ASN A 123 -27.39 5.76 22.71
CA ASN A 123 -27.71 4.93 23.88
C ASN A 123 -27.35 5.62 25.19
N ASN A 124 -26.21 6.32 25.25
CA ASN A 124 -25.81 7.09 26.42
C ASN A 124 -26.73 8.31 26.65
N GLU A 125 -27.15 9.00 25.58
CA GLU A 125 -28.12 10.09 25.65
C GLU A 125 -29.47 9.61 26.19
N LEU A 126 -29.97 8.47 25.70
CA LEU A 126 -31.21 7.87 26.18
C LEU A 126 -31.14 7.52 27.67
N LYS A 127 -30.02 6.95 28.14
CA LYS A 127 -29.80 6.67 29.56
C LYS A 127 -29.81 7.95 30.39
N ALA A 128 -29.13 9.00 29.93
CA ALA A 128 -29.13 10.29 30.62
C ALA A 128 -30.53 10.91 30.68
N MET A 129 -31.30 10.82 29.59
CA MET A 129 -32.67 11.31 29.52
C MET A 129 -33.59 10.54 30.48
N GLN A 130 -33.49 9.21 30.52
CA GLN A 130 -34.23 8.37 31.47
C GLN A 130 -33.91 8.73 32.92
N GLN A 131 -32.63 8.93 33.25
CA GLN A 131 -32.21 9.38 34.58
C GLN A 131 -32.79 10.76 34.93
N ASN A 132 -32.81 11.69 33.97
CA ASN A 132 -33.41 13.00 34.17
C ASN A 132 -34.93 12.91 34.40
N LEU A 133 -35.64 12.10 33.62
CA LEU A 133 -37.08 11.88 33.81
C LEU A 133 -37.37 11.27 35.19
N ALA A 134 -36.58 10.29 35.64
CA ALA A 134 -36.72 9.68 36.96
C ALA A 134 -36.49 10.69 38.11
N ARG A 135 -35.55 11.63 37.95
CA ARG A 135 -35.33 12.70 38.91
C ARG A 135 -36.52 13.66 38.99
N HIS A 136 -37.06 14.06 37.84
CA HIS A 136 -38.20 14.98 37.79
C HIS A 136 -39.47 14.35 38.35
N SER A 137 -39.76 13.09 38.02
CA SER A 137 -40.92 12.39 38.58
C SER A 137 -40.81 12.23 40.10
N GLY A 138 -39.63 11.91 40.63
CA GLY A 138 -39.38 11.87 42.07
C GLY A 138 -39.59 13.23 42.77
N ALA A 139 -39.12 14.32 42.15
CA ALA A 139 -39.32 15.68 42.67
C ALA A 139 -40.79 16.08 42.70
N LEU A 140 -41.55 15.77 41.63
CA LEU A 140 -42.99 16.01 41.56
C LEU A 140 -43.77 15.20 42.61
N ASP A 141 -43.35 13.97 42.89
CA ASP A 141 -43.97 13.13 43.93
C ASP A 141 -43.71 13.68 45.35
N VAL A 142 -42.50 14.17 45.62
CA VAL A 142 -42.20 14.90 46.87
C VAL A 142 -43.06 16.15 46.99
N GLN A 143 -43.11 16.98 45.93
CA GLN A 143 -43.89 18.22 45.93
C GLN A 143 -45.39 17.95 46.17
N ASN A 144 -45.96 16.93 45.52
CA ASN A 144 -47.34 16.50 45.75
C ASN A 144 -47.59 16.05 47.18
N ARG A 145 -46.65 15.31 47.79
CA ARG A 145 -46.76 14.92 49.20
C ARG A 145 -46.79 16.13 50.12
N VAL A 146 -45.92 17.12 49.89
CA VAL A 146 -45.91 18.38 50.67
C VAL A 146 -47.21 19.14 50.51
N TYR A 147 -47.74 19.29 49.28
CA TYR A 147 -49.03 19.94 49.08
C TYR A 147 -50.16 19.24 49.82
N LYS A 148 -50.22 17.90 49.78
CA LYS A 148 -51.26 17.13 50.49
C LYS A 148 -51.15 17.26 52.01
N THR A 149 -49.94 17.26 52.58
CA THR A 149 -49.78 17.45 54.02
C THR A 149 -50.17 18.86 54.44
N LEU A 150 -49.78 19.90 53.68
CA LEU A 150 -50.20 21.27 53.95
C LEU A 150 -51.72 21.44 53.86
N ALA A 151 -52.36 20.89 52.83
CA ALA A 151 -53.82 20.94 52.68
C ALA A 151 -54.56 20.27 53.87
N LYS A 152 -54.03 19.13 54.37
CA LYS A 152 -54.59 18.42 55.52
C LYS A 152 -54.39 19.17 56.85
N THR A 153 -53.36 20.00 56.95
CA THR A 153 -53.08 20.81 58.15
C THR A 153 -53.91 22.10 58.20
N ILE A 154 -54.38 22.61 57.05
CA ILE A 154 -55.07 23.90 56.94
C ILE A 154 -56.61 23.76 56.89
N MET A 155 -57.16 22.57 56.60
CA MET A 155 -58.59 22.29 56.73
C MET A 155 -58.85 21.39 57.96
N PRO A 156 -59.51 21.90 59.03
CA PRO A 156 -60.03 21.08 60.13
C PRO A 156 -61.25 20.25 59.71
#